data_AF-A0A3B8W7V6-F1
#
_entry.id   AF-A0A3B8W7V6-F1
#
_cell.length_a   1.000
_cell.length_b   1.000
_cell.length_c   1.000
_cell.angle_alpha   90.00
_cell.angle_beta   90.00
_cell.angle_gamma   90.00
#
_symmetry.space_group_name_H-M   'P 1'
#
loop_
_entity.id
_entity.type
_entity.pdbx_description
1 polymer ?
#
loop_
_entity_poly.entity_id
_entity_poly.type
_entity_poly.pdbx_seq_one_letter_code
_entity_poly.pdbx_strand_id
1 'polypeptide(L)'
;MSFPDFLVSKKIDAARFAAAEPDVFKEWADLFEQMHPNSFTLQKLNLINAVRRKYWLGLDPPGTPSGDTPKRPALVKPKIS
;
A
#
# COMPACT_ATOMS: atom_id res chain seq x y z
N MET A 1 -1.45 -16.65 -4.46
CA MET A 1 -0.70 -15.40 -4.67
C MET A 1 -0.93 -14.53 -3.45
N SER A 2 0.11 -14.06 -2.78
CA SER A 2 -0.05 -13.19 -1.61
C SER A 2 -0.33 -11.75 -2.04
N PHE A 3 -1.02 -10.97 -1.21
CA PHE A 3 -1.32 -9.55 -1.49
C PHE A 3 -0.09 -8.70 -1.91
N PRO A 4 1.08 -8.76 -1.22
CA PRO A 4 2.27 -8.01 -1.66
C PRO A 4 2.79 -8.47 -3.04
N ASP A 5 2.71 -9.76 -3.34
CA ASP A 5 3.10 -10.32 -4.64
C ASP A 5 2.18 -9.80 -5.77
N PHE A 6 0.88 -9.71 -5.48
CA PHE A 6 -0.09 -9.07 -6.36
C PHE A 6 0.24 -7.60 -6.63
N LEU A 7 0.63 -6.82 -5.62
CA LEU A 7 1.01 -5.41 -5.81
C LEU A 7 2.26 -5.27 -6.70
N VAL A 8 3.28 -6.10 -6.48
CA VAL A 8 4.49 -6.12 -7.32
C VAL A 8 4.13 -6.45 -8.76
N SER A 9 3.21 -7.40 -9.01
CA SER A 9 2.71 -7.71 -10.36
C SER A 9 2.03 -6.51 -11.05
N LYS A 10 1.47 -5.58 -10.27
CA LYS A 10 0.89 -4.32 -10.76
C LYS A 10 1.89 -3.16 -10.86
N LYS A 11 3.19 -3.44 -10.65
CA LYS A 11 4.28 -2.46 -10.56
C LYS A 11 4.08 -1.48 -9.39
N ILE A 12 3.51 -1.95 -8.29
CA ILE A 12 3.29 -1.17 -7.07
C ILE A 12 4.26 -1.66 -6.00
N ASP A 13 4.97 -0.73 -5.38
CA ASP A 13 5.88 -1.01 -4.26
C ASP A 13 5.06 -1.30 -2.99
N ALA A 14 4.95 -2.58 -2.64
CA ALA A 14 4.21 -3.04 -1.47
C ALA A 14 4.81 -2.51 -0.16
N ALA A 15 6.13 -2.35 -0.08
CA ALA A 15 6.80 -1.86 1.13
C ALA A 15 6.52 -0.36 1.33
N ARG A 16 6.64 0.44 0.26
CA ARG A 16 6.25 1.87 0.31
C ARG A 16 4.77 2.05 0.61
N PHE A 17 3.90 1.23 0.02
CA PHE A 17 2.46 1.32 0.27
C PHE A 17 2.11 0.96 1.72
N ALA A 18 2.68 -0.12 2.26
CA ALA A 18 2.49 -0.52 3.66
C ALA A 18 3.05 0.51 4.65
N ALA A 19 4.16 1.17 4.31
CA ALA A 19 4.77 2.19 5.16
C ALA A 19 3.99 3.52 5.16
N ALA A 20 3.48 3.93 3.99
CA ALA A 20 2.73 5.16 3.85
C ALA A 20 1.29 5.05 4.38
N GLU A 21 0.62 3.92 4.11
CA GLU A 21 -0.80 3.72 4.43
C GLU A 21 -1.04 2.31 5.03
N PRO A 22 -0.55 2.03 6.25
CA PRO A 22 -0.62 0.69 6.86
C PRO A 22 -2.06 0.21 7.12
N ASP A 23 -2.98 1.11 7.50
CA ASP A 23 -4.39 0.77 7.73
C ASP A 23 -5.07 0.33 6.42
N VAL A 24 -4.81 1.06 5.33
CA VAL A 24 -5.34 0.74 3.99
C VAL A 24 -4.71 -0.56 3.47
N PHE A 25 -3.41 -0.75 3.68
CA PHE A 25 -2.72 -1.98 3.30
C PHE A 25 -3.33 -3.20 3.99
N LYS A 26 -3.61 -3.10 5.30
CA LYS A 26 -4.24 -4.18 6.06
C LYS A 26 -5.66 -4.45 5.58
N GLU A 27 -6.50 -3.41 5.45
CA GLU A 27 -7.87 -3.57 4.93
C GLU A 27 -7.86 -4.24 3.55
N TRP A 28 -6.94 -3.83 2.68
CA TRP A 28 -6.83 -4.41 1.35
C TRP A 28 -6.33 -5.84 1.36
N ALA A 29 -5.39 -6.18 2.24
CA ALA A 29 -4.94 -7.55 2.44
C ALA A 29 -6.10 -8.43 2.92
N ASP A 30 -6.86 -7.97 3.93
CA ASP A 30 -8.03 -8.69 4.46
C ASP A 30 -9.10 -8.87 3.37
N LEU A 31 -9.37 -7.85 2.55
CA LEU A 31 -10.29 -7.94 1.42
C LEU A 31 -9.77 -8.89 0.33
N PHE A 32 -8.47 -8.86 0.06
CA PHE A 32 -7.82 -9.72 -0.93
C PHE A 32 -7.84 -11.20 -0.51
N GLU A 33 -7.81 -11.50 0.79
CA GLU A 33 -8.00 -12.87 1.29
C GLU A 33 -9.45 -13.35 1.14
N GLN A 34 -10.41 -12.43 1.19
CA GLN A 34 -11.83 -12.74 1.07
C GLN A 34 -12.31 -12.92 -0.39
N MET A 35 -11.54 -12.48 -1.40
CA MET A 35 -11.95 -12.58 -2.80
C MET A 35 -10.81 -12.82 -3.78
N HIS A 36 -11.15 -13.30 -4.98
CA HIS A 36 -10.17 -13.53 -6.03
C HIS A 36 -9.49 -12.22 -6.49
N PRO A 37 -8.17 -12.21 -6.81
CA PRO A 37 -7.43 -11.02 -7.24
C PRO A 37 -8.07 -10.21 -8.37
N ASN A 38 -8.74 -10.88 -9.31
CA ASN A 38 -9.44 -10.20 -10.40
C ASN A 38 -10.63 -9.39 -9.90
N SER A 39 -11.46 -9.96 -9.02
CA SER A 39 -12.60 -9.26 -8.42
C SER A 39 -12.13 -8.08 -7.58
N PHE A 40 -11.08 -8.27 -6.79
CA PHE A 40 -10.45 -7.20 -6.01
C PHE A 40 -9.96 -6.06 -6.92
N THR A 41 -9.27 -6.41 -8.01
CA THR A 41 -8.76 -5.43 -8.98
C THR A 41 -9.87 -4.61 -9.59
N LEU A 42 -10.99 -5.24 -9.96
CA LEU A 42 -12.14 -4.55 -10.57
C LEU A 42 -12.80 -3.58 -9.57
N GLN A 43 -13.02 -4.02 -8.33
CA GLN A 43 -13.65 -3.20 -7.30
C GLN A 43 -12.77 -2.01 -6.89
N LYS A 44 -11.45 -2.22 -6.80
CA LYS A 44 -10.49 -1.21 -6.34
C LYS A 44 -9.68 -0.60 -7.48
N LEU A 45 -10.10 -0.74 -8.74
CA LEU A 45 -9.32 -0.35 -9.93
C LEU A 45 -8.85 1.11 -9.88
N ASN A 46 -9.76 2.03 -9.55
CA ASN A 46 -9.46 3.45 -9.43
C ASN A 46 -8.41 3.73 -8.35
N LEU A 47 -8.49 3.01 -7.22
CA LEU A 47 -7.54 3.17 -6.12
C LEU A 47 -6.20 2.52 -6.46
N ILE A 48 -6.19 1.32 -7.04
CA ILE A 48 -4.97 0.65 -7.52
C ILE A 48 -4.24 1.55 -8.51
N ASN A 49 -4.95 2.22 -9.43
CA ASN A 49 -4.34 3.18 -10.36
C ASN A 49 -3.81 4.45 -9.66
N ALA A 50 -4.44 4.91 -8.58
CA ALA A 50 -3.91 6.02 -7.78
C ALA A 50 -2.64 5.60 -7.01
N VAL A 51 -2.69 4.46 -6.32
CA VAL A 51 -1.58 3.86 -5.57
C VAL A 51 -0.41 3.55 -6.51
N ARG A 52 -0.66 3.02 -7.71
CA ARG A 52 0.37 2.77 -8.73
C ARG A 52 1.09 4.04 -9.16
N ARG A 53 0.39 5.17 -9.32
CA ARG A 53 1.03 6.46 -9.66
C ARG A 53 1.86 7.02 -8.50
N LYS A 54 1.46 6.76 -7.25
CA LYS A 54 2.17 7.21 -6.04
C LYS A 54 3.39 6.34 -5.71
N TYR A 55 3.28 5.03 -5.87
CA TYR A 55 4.26 4.03 -5.41
C TYR A 55 4.73 3.14 -6.56
N TRP A 56 5.01 3.73 -7.73
CA TRP A 56 5.42 2.98 -8.91
C TRP A 56 6.82 2.37 -8.72
N LEU A 57 6.95 1.05 -8.89
CA LEU A 57 8.23 0.32 -8.91
C LEU A 57 9.11 0.59 -10.14
N GLY A 58 8.62 1.30 -11.16
CA GLY A 58 9.27 1.41 -12.47
C GLY A 58 10.00 2.74 -12.73
N LEU A 59 10.04 3.67 -11.76
CA LEU A 59 10.83 4.89 -11.87
C LEU A 59 12.18 4.68 -11.17
N ASP A 60 13.17 4.23 -11.93
CA ASP A 60 14.58 4.40 -11.56
C ASP A 60 14.91 5.90 -11.71
N PRO A 61 15.51 6.52 -10.69
CA PRO A 61 16.93 6.79 -10.86
C PRO A 61 17.77 5.92 -9.91
N PRO A 62 18.99 5.57 -10.34
CA PRO A 62 19.88 4.72 -9.57
C PRO A 62 20.33 5.52 -8.35
N GLY A 63 19.94 5.10 -7.15
CA GLY A 63 20.60 5.56 -5.92
C GLY A 63 19.78 6.38 -4.92
N THR A 64 18.49 6.11 -4.72
CA THR A 64 17.87 6.44 -3.41
C THR A 64 17.49 5.18 -2.65
N PRO A 65 18.31 4.73 -1.69
CA PRO A 65 17.81 3.90 -0.61
C PRO A 65 16.92 4.79 0.27
N SER A 66 15.64 4.92 -0.07
CA SER A 66 14.65 5.45 0.89
C SER A 66 14.32 4.38 1.91
N GLY A 67 15.32 4.01 2.69
CA GLY A 67 15.12 3.83 4.12
C GLY A 67 15.08 5.23 4.73
N ASP A 68 13.92 5.88 4.73
CA ASP A 68 13.67 7.01 5.61
C ASP A 68 12.21 6.94 6.05
N THR A 69 12.04 6.52 7.29
CA THR A 69 10.79 6.65 8.01
C THR A 69 10.58 8.13 8.30
N PRO A 70 9.35 8.64 8.14
CA PRO A 70 8.88 9.53 9.18
C PRO A 70 7.49 9.12 9.65
N LYS A 71 7.49 8.66 10.91
CA LYS A 71 6.46 8.93 11.93
C LYS A 71 5.02 8.61 11.55
N ARG A 72 4.51 7.52 12.15
CA ARG A 72 3.17 7.57 12.75
C ARG A 72 3.06 8.92 13.49
N PRO A 73 2.08 9.81 13.20
CA PRO A 73 1.60 10.62 14.28
C PRO A 73 1.01 9.61 15.25
N ALA A 74 1.59 9.53 16.45
CA ALA A 74 0.88 8.94 17.56
C ALA A 74 -0.49 9.61 17.59
N LEU A 75 -1.55 8.85 17.27
CA LEU A 75 -2.91 9.25 17.55
C LEU A 75 -2.99 9.32 19.08
N VAL A 76 -2.70 10.51 19.58
CA VAL A 76 -2.89 10.89 20.98
C VAL A 76 -4.35 10.61 21.29
N LYS A 77 -4.58 9.59 22.12
CA LYS A 77 -5.89 9.39 22.74
C LYS A 77 -6.20 10.64 23.55
N PRO A 78 -7.38 11.26 23.39
CA PRO A 78 -7.75 12.39 24.20
C PRO A 78 -7.95 11.90 25.64
N LYS A 79 -7.29 12.54 26.61
CA LYS A 79 -7.59 12.33 28.03
C LYS A 79 -8.38 13.53 28.51
N ILE A 80 -9.67 13.29 28.69
CA ILE A 80 -10.64 14.17 29.34
C ILE A 80 -10.29 14.22 30.83
N SER A 81 -10.10 15.41 31.39
CA SER A 81 -10.35 15.73 32.79
C SER A 81 -10.51 17.23 32.99
#